data_AF-A0A4P5YAS4-F1
#
_entry.id   AF-A0A4P5YAS4-F1
#
_cell.length_a   1.000
_cell.length_b   1.000
_cell.length_c   1.000
_cell.angle_alpha   90.00
_cell.angle_beta   90.00
_cell.angle_gamma   90.00
#
_symmetry.space_group_name_H-M   'P 1'
#
loop_
_entity.id
_entity.type
_entity.pdbx_description
1 polymer ?
#
loop_
_entity_poly.entity_id
_entity_poly.type
_entity_poly.pdbx_seq_one_letter_code
_entity_poly.pdbx_strand_id
1 'polypeptide(L)' 'MKLLSGTILLLAAEQAFAHAQLVQFPNHEDATAVLIPASVVFVILGSILLIWGLLSEVRGQSKVDA' A
#
# COMPACT_ATOMS: atom_id res chain seq x y z
N MET A 1 10.85 -8.27 -6.41
CA MET A 1 10.83 -6.99 -5.66
C MET A 1 9.49 -6.28 -5.73
N LYS A 2 8.89 -6.05 -6.93
CA LYS A 2 7.63 -5.28 -7.10
C LYS A 2 6.47 -5.80 -6.24
N LEU A 3 6.21 -7.11 -6.23
CA LEU A 3 5.18 -7.72 -5.39
C LEU A 3 5.41 -7.45 -3.91
N LEU A 4 6.61 -7.75 -3.41
CA LEU A 4 6.97 -7.54 -2.01
C LEU A 4 6.80 -6.06 -1.61
N SER A 5 7.32 -5.14 -2.41
CA SER A 5 7.18 -3.70 -2.18
C SER A 5 5.71 -3.25 -2.20
N GLY A 6 4.91 -3.77 -3.14
CA GLY A 6 3.48 -3.52 -3.20
C GLY A 6 2.75 -3.97 -1.94
N THR A 7 3.00 -5.20 -1.49
CA THR A 7 2.41 -5.75 -0.26
C THR A 7 2.81 -4.95 0.98
N ILE A 8 4.08 -4.55 1.09
CA ILE A 8 4.56 -3.72 2.21
C ILE A 8 3.85 -2.36 2.22
N LEU A 9 3.66 -1.72 1.07
CA LEU A 9 2.92 -0.46 0.98
C LEU A 9 1.45 -0.62 1.39
N LEU A 10 0.80 -1.72 1.00
CA LEU A 10 -0.58 -2.00 1.43
C LEU A 10 -0.66 -2.19 2.95
N LEU A 11 0.29 -2.91 3.56
CA LEU A 11 0.36 -3.04 5.01
C LEU A 11 0.60 -1.69 5.68
N ALA A 12 1.52 -0.87 5.17
CA ALA A 12 1.79 0.47 5.70
C ALA A 12 0.57 1.39 5.58
N ALA A 13 -0.20 1.27 4.50
CA ALA A 13 -1.44 2.01 4.32
C ALA A 13 -2.46 1.68 5.41
N GLU A 14 -2.69 0.39 5.67
CA GLU A 14 -3.58 -0.07 6.73
C GLU A 14 -3.13 0.43 8.10
N GLN A 15 -1.82 0.36 8.38
CA GLN A 15 -1.25 0.86 9.64
C GLN A 15 -1.45 2.37 9.78
N ALA A 16 -1.21 3.16 8.72
CA ALA A 16 -1.43 4.61 8.76
C ALA A 16 -2.91 4.95 8.98
N PHE A 17 -3.83 4.25 8.32
CA PHE A 17 -5.26 4.44 8.50
C PHE A 17 -5.71 4.09 9.92
N ALA A 18 -5.33 2.90 10.43
CA ALA A 18 -5.67 2.47 11.78
C ALA A 18 -5.10 3.43 12.84
N HIS A 19 -3.85 3.88 12.65
CA HIS A 19 -3.23 4.83 13.56
C HIS A 19 -3.97 6.17 13.57
N ALA A 20 -4.42 6.67 12.41
CA ALA A 20 -5.24 7.88 12.35
C ALA A 20 -6.53 7.78 13.19
N GLN A 21 -7.17 6.60 13.20
CA GLN A 21 -8.41 6.36 13.95
C GLN A 21 -8.19 6.15 15.45
N LEU A 22 -7.03 5.62 15.83
CA LEU A 22 -6.71 5.33 17.23
C LEU A 22 -6.11 6.52 17.99
N VAL A 23 -5.56 7.52 17.29
CA VAL A 23 -5.05 8.74 17.93
C VAL A 23 -6.22 9.51 18.56
N GLN A 24 -6.11 9.77 19.85
CA GLN A 24 -7.10 10.52 20.62
C GLN A 24 -6.73 11.99 20.77
N PHE A 25 -7.62 12.74 21.42
CA PHE A 25 -7.41 14.13 21.80
C PHE A 25 -6.08 14.32 22.57
N PRO A 26 -5.34 15.42 22.33
CA PRO A 26 -5.66 16.56 21.46
C PRO A 26 -5.24 16.40 20.00
N ASN A 27 -4.43 15.40 19.65
CA ASN A 27 -3.75 15.33 18.35
C ASN A 27 -4.59 14.67 17.24
N HIS A 28 -5.85 14.37 17.49
CA HIS A 28 -6.71 13.63 16.55
C HIS A 28 -6.86 14.35 15.20
N GLU A 29 -7.08 15.68 15.23
CA GLU A 29 -7.25 16.47 14.00
C GLU A 29 -5.95 16.47 13.17
N ASP A 30 -4.80 16.73 13.80
CA ASP A 30 -3.51 16.72 13.12
C ASP A 30 -3.14 15.33 12.57
N ALA A 31 -3.41 14.28 13.36
CA ALA A 31 -3.14 12.91 12.96
C ALA A 31 -3.99 12.49 11.75
N THR A 32 -5.29 12.76 11.78
CA THR A 32 -6.19 12.44 10.66
C THR A 32 -5.88 13.26 9.41
N ALA A 33 -5.52 14.53 9.57
CA ALA A 33 -5.15 15.42 8.46
C ALA A 33 -3.90 14.95 7.68
N VAL A 34 -3.02 14.17 8.30
CA VAL A 34 -1.78 13.69 7.67
C VAL A 34 -1.85 12.20 7.33
N LEU A 35 -2.28 11.37 8.28
CA LEU A 35 -2.22 9.91 8.15
C LEU A 35 -3.29 9.34 7.20
N ILE A 36 -4.47 9.96 7.08
CA ILE A 36 -5.50 9.52 6.13
C ILE A 36 -5.05 9.79 4.68
N PRO A 37 -4.57 11.00 4.31
CA PRO A 37 -4.00 11.18 2.98
C PRO A 37 -2.81 10.26 2.69
N ALA A 38 -1.92 10.05 3.68
CA ALA A 38 -0.78 9.16 3.52
C ALA A 38 -1.20 7.71 3.27
N SER A 39 -2.21 7.20 3.99
CA SER A 39 -2.72 5.85 3.78
C SER A 39 -3.28 5.68 2.37
N VAL A 40 -4.02 6.66 1.85
CA VAL A 40 -4.54 6.64 0.47
C VAL A 40 -3.41 6.57 -0.55
N VAL A 41 -2.36 7.39 -0.39
CA VAL A 41 -1.19 7.36 -1.29
C VAL A 41 -0.52 5.98 -1.26
N PHE A 42 -0.35 5.39 -0.08
CA PHE A 42 0.23 4.06 0.06
C PHE A 42 -0.64 2.96 -0.52
N VAL A 43 -1.97 3.00 -0.36
CA VAL A 43 -2.88 2.06 -1.02
C VAL A 43 -2.71 2.15 -2.53
N ILE A 44 -2.75 3.35 -3.11
CA ILE A 44 -2.67 3.54 -4.57
C ILE A 44 -1.35 3.00 -5.11
N LEU A 45 -0.22 3.40 -4.52
CA LEU A 45 1.10 2.93 -4.97
C LEU A 45 1.29 1.43 -4.74
N GLY A 46 0.83 0.92 -3.58
CA GLY A 46 0.85 -0.49 -3.24
C GLY A 46 0.09 -1.33 -4.26
N SER A 47 -1.14 -0.93 -4.60
CA SER A 47 -1.96 -1.59 -5.60
C SER A 47 -1.34 -1.56 -6.99
N ILE A 48 -0.78 -0.42 -7.42
CA ILE A 48 -0.08 -0.30 -8.71
C ILE A 48 1.08 -1.30 -8.79
N LEU A 49 1.94 -1.33 -7.76
CA LEU A 49 3.09 -2.23 -7.73
C LEU A 49 2.69 -3.70 -7.61
N LEU A 50 1.64 -4.01 -6.86
CA LEU A 50 1.11 -5.36 -6.74
C LEU A 50 0.58 -5.86 -8.09
N ILE A 51 -0.29 -5.09 -8.74
CA ILE A 51 -0.87 -5.43 -10.05
C ILE A 51 0.26 -5.57 -11.09
N TRP A 52 1.20 -4.64 -11.13
CA TRP A 52 2.34 -4.73 -12.03
C TRP A 52 3.20 -5.97 -11.73
N GLY A 53 3.49 -6.24 -10.46
CA GLY A 53 4.21 -7.44 -10.04
C GLY A 53 3.55 -8.70 -10.57
N LEU A 54 2.24 -8.87 -10.33
CA LEU A 54 1.45 -10.01 -10.80
C LEU A 54 1.49 -10.15 -12.32
N LEU A 55 1.22 -9.07 -13.06
CA LEU A 55 1.24 -9.09 -14.52
C LEU A 55 2.63 -9.43 -15.08
N SER A 56 3.69 -8.99 -14.42
CA SER A 56 5.06 -9.26 -14.86
C SER A 56 5.48 -10.71 -14.63
N GLU A 57 5.02 -11.34 -13.55
CA GLU A 57 5.31 -12.74 -13.26
C GLU A 57 4.54 -13.68 -14.20
N VAL A 58 3.26 -13.40 -14.46
CA VAL A 58 2.45 -14.16 -15.42
C VAL A 58 3.08 -14.15 -16.82
N ARG A 59 3.54 -12.98 -17.29
CA ARG A 59 4.24 -12.88 -18.58
C ARG A 59 5.60 -13.57 -18.58
N GLY A 60 6.28 -13.63 -17.44
CA GLY A 60 7.53 -14.34 -17.27
C GLY A 60 7.36 -15.85 -17.38
N GLN A 61 6.37 -16.42 -16.69
CA GLN A 61 6.06 -17.86 -16.74
C GLN A 61 5.66 -18.30 -18.14
N SER A 62 4.79 -17.56 -18.83
CA SER A 62 4.38 -17.87 -20.20
C SER A 62 5.54 -17.93 -21.22
N LYS A 63 6.70 -17.31 -20.94
CA LYS A 63 7.90 -17.40 -21.80
C LYS A 63 8.79 -18.59 -21.47
N VAL A 64 8.68 -19.17 -20.28
CA VAL A 64 9.44 -20.37 -19.89
C VAL A 64 8.77 -21.64 -20.41
N ASP A 65 7.45 -21.61 -20.52
CA ASP A 65 6.63 -22.76 -20.95
C ASP A 65 6.48 -22.88 -22.49
N ALA A 66 7.04 -21.94 -23.26
CA ALA A 66 6.98 -21.88 -24.73
C ALA A 66 8.34 -22.20 -25.37
#